data_AF-A0A2V7R9C6-F1
#
_entry.id   AF-A0A2V7R9C6-F1
#
_cell.length_a   1.000
_cell.length_b   1.000
_cell.length_c   1.000
_cell.angle_alpha   90.00
_cell.angle_beta   90.00
_cell.angle_gamma   90.00
#
_symmetry.space_group_name_H-M   'P 1'
#
loop_
_entity.id
_entity.type
_entity.pdbx_description
1 polymer ?
#
loop_
_entity_poly.entity_id
_entity_poly.type
_entity_poly.pdbx_seq_one_letter_code
_entity_poly.pdbx_strand_id
1 'polypeptide(L)' 'MEKPKLKEHDGMQCRACGNEERASEGYPCADCGTFICLICTFRGVTRCKACEEKAKTAKA' A
#
# COMPACT_ATOMS: atom_id res chain seq x y z
N MET A 1 9.48 33.55 12.45
CA MET A 1 8.62 33.08 11.35
C MET A 1 8.14 31.69 11.74
N GLU A 2 6.90 31.58 12.22
CA GLU A 2 6.32 30.32 12.67
C GLU A 2 5.97 29.48 11.43
N LYS A 3 6.58 28.30 11.28
CA LYS A 3 6.26 27.38 10.18
C LYS A 3 4.80 26.91 10.34
N PRO A 4 3.98 26.94 9.28
CA PRO A 4 2.62 26.44 9.35
C PRO A 4 2.63 24.95 9.72
N LYS A 5 1.79 24.55 10.69
CA LYS A 5 1.50 23.14 10.97
C LYS A 5 0.85 22.54 9.72
N LEU A 6 1.55 21.60 9.07
CA LEU A 6 1.00 20.77 7.99
C LEU A 6 -0.28 20.09 8.51
N LYS A 7 -1.42 20.39 7.89
CA LYS A 7 -2.75 19.89 8.29
C LYS A 7 -3.11 18.54 7.63
N GLU A 8 -2.26 18.05 6.74
CA GLU A 8 -2.58 16.96 5.82
C GLU A 8 -1.98 15.65 6.35
N HIS A 9 -2.84 14.69 6.71
CA HIS A 9 -2.40 13.34 7.06
C HIS A 9 -2.18 12.54 5.78
N ASP A 10 -0.93 12.49 5.29
CA ASP A 10 -0.55 11.72 4.09
C ASP A 10 -0.29 10.23 4.39
N GLY A 11 -0.54 9.78 5.63
CA GLY A 11 -0.38 8.36 6.01
C GLY A 11 -1.48 7.49 5.40
N MET A 12 -1.08 6.39 4.76
CA MET A 12 -1.97 5.39 4.19
C MET A 12 -1.57 3.98 4.63
N GLN A 13 -2.57 3.14 4.94
CA GLN A 13 -2.33 1.78 5.40
C GLN A 13 -2.09 0.82 4.22
N CYS A 14 -0.95 0.12 4.25
CA CYS A 14 -0.61 -0.92 3.29
C CYS A 14 -1.63 -2.06 3.33
N ARG A 15 -2.28 -2.34 2.19
CA ARG A 15 -3.27 -3.43 2.07
C ARG A 15 -2.65 -4.82 1.96
N ALA A 16 -1.32 -4.93 2.00
CA ALA A 16 -0.62 -6.21 2.09
C ALA A 16 -0.21 -6.55 3.53
N CYS A 17 0.46 -5.63 4.25
CA CYS A 17 1.02 -5.90 5.58
C CYS A 17 0.33 -5.17 6.74
N GLY A 18 -0.50 -4.15 6.49
CA GLY A 18 -1.20 -3.40 7.53
C GLY A 18 -0.42 -2.24 8.16
N ASN A 19 0.85 -2.03 7.79
CA ASN A 19 1.63 -0.88 8.26
C ASN A 19 1.13 0.42 7.61
N GLU A 20 1.21 1.52 8.36
CA GLU A 20 0.99 2.87 7.84
C GLU A 20 2.31 3.43 7.29
N GLU A 21 2.26 4.02 6.10
CA GLU A 21 3.37 4.69 5.45
C GLU A 21 2.84 5.91 4.69
N ARG A 22 3.72 6.85 4.32
CA ARG A 22 3.37 7.98 3.48
C ARG A 22 2.82 7.49 2.13
N ALA A 23 1.65 7.98 1.73
CA ALA A 23 0.97 7.58 0.49
C ALA A 23 1.85 7.83 -0.75
N SER A 24 2.64 8.89 -0.71
CA SER A 24 3.57 9.28 -1.78
C SER A 24 4.75 8.30 -1.99
N GLU A 25 5.04 7.42 -1.03
CA GLU A 25 6.21 6.51 -1.08
C GLU A 25 5.86 5.09 -1.53
N GLY A 26 4.58 4.72 -1.46
CA GLY A 26 4.13 3.37 -1.84
C GLY A 26 3.72 3.23 -3.31
N TYR A 27 3.31 2.02 -3.65
CA TYR A 27 2.97 1.60 -5.01
C TYR A 27 1.55 1.02 -5.06
N PRO A 28 0.86 1.12 -6.20
CA PRO A 28 -0.49 0.56 -6.35
C PRO A 28 -0.45 -0.97 -6.49
N CYS A 29 -1.44 -1.63 -5.89
CA CYS A 29 -1.77 -3.03 -6.18
C CYS A 29 -2.05 -3.21 -7.68
N ALA A 30 -1.46 -4.23 -8.29
CA ALA A 30 -1.56 -4.51 -9.73
C ALA A 30 -2.99 -4.77 -10.22
N ASP A 31 -3.90 -5.25 -9.36
CA ASP A 31 -5.26 -5.61 -9.76
C ASP A 31 -6.32 -4.55 -9.37
N CYS A 32 -6.12 -3.80 -8.29
CA CYS A 32 -7.16 -2.92 -7.74
C CYS A 32 -6.70 -1.52 -7.33
N GLY A 33 -5.42 -1.19 -7.56
CA GLY A 33 -4.87 0.14 -7.29
C GLY A 33 -4.70 0.50 -5.82
N THR A 34 -5.08 -0.37 -4.88
CA THR A 34 -4.94 -0.08 -3.45
C THR A 34 -3.48 0.05 -3.04
N PHE A 35 -3.19 0.93 -2.08
CA PHE A 35 -1.85 1.19 -1.57
C PHE A 35 -1.12 -0.05 -1.02
N ILE A 36 0.13 -0.21 -1.46
CA ILE A 36 1.13 -1.15 -0.97
C ILE A 36 2.37 -0.34 -0.58
N CYS A 37 2.85 -0.50 0.66
CA CYS A 37 4.02 0.26 1.14
C CYS A 37 5.31 -0.10 0.40
N LEU A 38 6.27 0.81 0.42
CA LEU A 38 7.59 0.68 -0.22
C LEU A 38 8.31 -0.61 0.17
N ILE A 39 8.27 -0.98 1.46
CA ILE A 39 8.88 -2.22 1.96
C ILE A 39 8.25 -3.47 1.34
N CYS A 40 6.93 -3.49 1.17
CA CYS A 40 6.25 -4.60 0.49
C CYS A 40 6.65 -4.68 -0.98
N THR A 41 6.76 -3.54 -1.66
CA THR A 41 7.24 -3.47 -3.04
C THR A 41 8.67 -4.02 -3.18
N PHE A 42 9.59 -3.64 -2.30
CA PHE A 42 10.97 -4.20 -2.30
C PHE A 42 11.03 -5.70 -2.04
N ARG A 43 10.04 -6.24 -1.30
CA ARG A 43 9.90 -7.69 -1.09
C ARG A 43 9.21 -8.41 -2.26
N GLY A 44 8.91 -7.71 -3.35
CA GLY A 44 8.25 -8.27 -4.54
C GLY A 44 6.74 -8.41 -4.42
N VAL A 45 6.10 -7.79 -3.41
CA VAL A 45 4.65 -7.83 -3.26
C VAL A 45 4.01 -6.86 -4.25
N THR A 46 3.32 -7.40 -5.25
CA THR A 46 2.63 -6.60 -6.30
C THR A 46 1.11 -6.57 -6.12
N ARG A 47 0.57 -7.41 -5.22
CA ARG A 47 -0.87 -7.56 -4.96
C ARG A 47 -1.17 -7.32 -3.49
N CYS A 48 -2.32 -6.70 -3.21
CA CYS A 48 -2.84 -6.67 -1.85
C CYS A 48 -3.32 -8.05 -1.42
N LYS A 49 -3.49 -8.25 -0.11
CA LYS A 49 -3.87 -9.55 0.46
C LYS A 49 -5.16 -10.11 -0.16
N ALA A 50 -6.15 -9.25 -0.40
CA ALA A 50 -7.42 -9.65 -1.02
C ALA A 50 -7.25 -10.12 -2.48
N CYS A 51 -6.42 -9.44 -3.27
CA CYS A 51 -6.18 -9.82 -4.67
C CYS A 51 -5.28 -11.05 -4.78
N GLU A 52 -4.32 -11.22 -3.86
CA GLU A 52 -3.50 -12.42 -3.79
C GLU A 52 -4.37 -13.67 -3.51
N GLU A 53 -5.28 -13.60 -2.55
CA GLU A 53 -6.17 -14.72 -2.22
C GLU A 53 -7.10 -15.07 -3.38
N LYS A 54 -7.69 -14.06 -4.06
CA LYS A 54 -8.49 -14.29 -5.29
C LYS A 54 -7.68 -14.99 -6.37
N ALA A 55 -6.42 -14.58 -6.57
CA ALA A 55 -5.54 -15.16 -7.57
C ALA A 55 -5.14 -16.61 -7.26
N LYS A 56 -5.04 -16.99 -5.97
CA LYS A 56 -4.83 -18.37 -5.56
C LYS A 56 -6.05 -19.25 -5.86
N THR A 57 -7.24 -18.78 -5.49
CA THR A 57 -8.48 -19.54 -5.73
C THR A 57 -8.77 -19.75 -7.21
N ALA A 58 -8.41 -18.80 -8.08
CA ALA A 58 -8.59 -18.95 -9.53
C ALA A 58 -7.63 -19.97 -10.19
N LYS A 59 -6.60 -20.43 -9.48
CA LYS A 59 -5.62 -21.42 -9.96
C LYS A 59 -5.80 -22.81 -9.37
N ALA A 60 -6.73 -22.97 -8.42
CA ALA A 60 -7.10 -24.25 -7.84
C ALA A 60 -8.24 -24.88 -8.65
#